data_AF-A0A2H6AGQ8-F1
#
_entry.id   AF-A0A2H6AGQ8-F1
#
_cell.length_a   1.000
_cell.length_b   1.000
_cell.length_c   1.000
_cell.angle_alpha   90.00
_cell.angle_beta   90.00
_cell.angle_gamma   90.00
#
_symmetry.space_group_name_H-M   'P 1'
#
loop_
_entity.id
_entity.type
_entity.pdbx_description
1 polymer ?
#
loop_
_entity_poly.entity_id
_entity_poly.type
_entity_poly.pdbx_seq_one_letter_code
_entity_poly.pdbx_strand_id
1 'polypeptide(L)'
;MAETPWRPSEGWEAISRPPANLEEMAHESQLKFELRFYAAILQRYPDYVDVLRLMSQLLTQVGRYPEALEVDLRLVRLRPQDAVAHYNLACTYARLHKTDSAIRALRRAIELGYRDYRYIKQDRDLDSIRDDPRYRELMQQLESGNV
;
A
#
# COMPACT_ATOMS: atom_id res chain seq x y z
N MET A 1 25.64 -6.78 -8.72
CA MET A 1 24.89 -8.03 -8.51
C MET A 1 23.47 -7.75 -8.99
N ALA A 2 22.96 -8.45 -10.00
CA ALA A 2 21.58 -8.27 -10.42
C ALA A 2 20.67 -8.81 -9.31
N GLU A 3 19.82 -7.97 -8.73
CA GLU A 3 18.84 -8.43 -7.74
C GLU A 3 17.93 -9.48 -8.39
N THR A 4 17.64 -10.54 -7.64
CA THR A 4 16.69 -11.58 -8.06
C THR A 4 15.38 -10.92 -8.51
N PRO A 5 14.81 -11.30 -9.66
CA PRO A 5 13.52 -10.79 -10.09
C PRO A 5 12.51 -10.98 -8.96
N TRP A 6 11.73 -9.92 -8.69
CA TRP A 6 10.66 -9.98 -7.72
C TRP A 6 9.79 -11.20 -7.99
N ARG A 7 9.66 -12.07 -6.99
CA ARG A 7 8.71 -13.17 -7.01
C ARG A 7 7.65 -12.85 -5.97
N PRO A 8 6.42 -12.58 -6.40
CA PRO A 8 5.32 -12.42 -5.48
C PRO A 8 5.09 -13.72 -4.67
N SER A 9 4.55 -13.63 -3.45
CA SER A 9 4.22 -14.81 -2.64
C SER A 9 3.07 -15.66 -3.22
N GLU A 10 2.79 -16.82 -2.61
CA GLU A 10 1.72 -17.75 -3.05
C GLU A 10 0.35 -17.08 -3.24
N GLY A 11 0.04 -16.02 -2.46
CA GLY A 11 -1.22 -15.27 -2.59
C GLY A 11 -1.45 -14.66 -3.99
N TRP A 12 -0.40 -14.43 -4.75
CA TRP A 12 -0.47 -13.82 -6.07
C TRP A 12 -0.98 -14.74 -7.17
N GLU A 13 -0.95 -16.06 -6.97
CA GLU A 13 -1.54 -17.01 -7.92
C GLU A 13 -3.04 -16.75 -8.06
N ALA A 14 -3.72 -16.49 -6.93
CA ALA A 14 -5.14 -16.16 -6.92
C ALA A 14 -5.45 -14.80 -7.57
N ILE A 15 -4.56 -13.81 -7.41
CA ILE A 15 -4.70 -12.46 -8.01
C ILE A 15 -4.54 -12.55 -9.53
N SER A 16 -3.57 -13.34 -9.98
CA SER A 16 -3.16 -13.40 -11.38
C SER A 16 -3.97 -14.42 -12.18
N ARG A 17 -4.86 -15.19 -11.52
CA ARG A 17 -5.63 -16.26 -12.18
C ARG A 17 -6.52 -15.66 -13.28
N PRO A 18 -6.34 -16.07 -14.55
CA PRO A 18 -7.24 -15.64 -15.62
C PRO A 18 -8.65 -16.24 -15.41
N PRO A 19 -9.70 -15.55 -15.89
CA PRO A 19 -11.04 -16.14 -15.93
C PRO A 19 -11.01 -17.42 -16.78
N ALA A 20 -11.75 -18.44 -16.35
CA ALA A 20 -11.75 -19.75 -17.00
C ALA A 20 -12.46 -19.72 -18.37
N ASN A 21 -13.38 -18.77 -18.57
CA ASN A 21 -14.16 -18.61 -19.80
C ASN A 21 -14.70 -17.16 -19.94
N LEU A 22 -15.37 -16.87 -21.06
CA LEU A 22 -15.93 -15.55 -21.36
C LEU A 22 -17.05 -15.14 -20.40
N GLU A 23 -17.80 -16.11 -19.86
CA GLU A 23 -18.90 -15.86 -18.92
C GLU A 23 -18.34 -15.36 -17.58
N GLU A 24 -17.33 -16.04 -17.02
CA GLU A 24 -16.65 -15.57 -15.80
C GLU A 24 -16.04 -14.19 -16.01
N MET A 25 -15.44 -13.94 -17.18
CA MET A 25 -14.87 -12.64 -17.51
C MET A 25 -15.94 -11.53 -17.59
N ALA A 26 -17.10 -11.83 -18.18
CA ALA A 26 -18.19 -10.85 -18.33
C ALA A 26 -18.84 -10.46 -17.00
N HIS A 27 -18.78 -11.34 -16.00
CA HIS A 27 -19.30 -11.11 -14.65
C HIS A 27 -18.23 -10.75 -13.62
N GLU A 28 -16.97 -10.59 -14.04
CA GLU A 28 -15.87 -10.19 -13.16
C GLU A 28 -16.07 -8.77 -12.63
N SER A 29 -15.80 -8.55 -11.34
CA SER A 29 -15.84 -7.20 -10.78
C SER A 29 -14.68 -6.36 -11.33
N GLN A 30 -14.91 -5.06 -11.48
CA GLN A 30 -13.87 -4.12 -11.91
C GLN A 30 -12.59 -4.24 -11.08
N LEU A 31 -12.72 -4.37 -9.75
CA LEU A 31 -11.57 -4.51 -8.84
C LEU A 31 -10.77 -5.80 -9.11
N LYS A 32 -11.44 -6.92 -9.39
CA LYS A 32 -10.77 -8.19 -9.70
C LYS A 32 -10.07 -8.13 -11.05
N PHE A 33 -10.68 -7.49 -12.05
CA PHE A 33 -10.05 -7.22 -13.33
C PHE A 33 -8.78 -6.36 -13.17
N GLU A 34 -8.87 -5.24 -12.43
CA GLU A 34 -7.75 -4.33 -12.20
C GLU A 34 -6.59 -5.00 -11.48
N LEU A 35 -6.88 -5.78 -10.43
CA LEU A 35 -5.88 -6.57 -9.71
C LEU A 35 -5.09 -7.48 -10.66
N ARG A 36 -5.80 -8.24 -11.51
CA ARG A 36 -5.18 -9.13 -12.49
C ARG A 36 -4.42 -8.37 -13.57
N PHE A 37 -4.97 -7.26 -14.04
CA PHE A 37 -4.35 -6.42 -15.06
C PHE A 37 -3.02 -5.82 -14.56
N TYR A 38 -3.01 -5.24 -13.37
CA TYR A 38 -1.79 -4.72 -12.75
C TYR A 38 -0.79 -5.83 -12.43
N ALA A 39 -1.25 -6.99 -11.96
CA ALA A 39 -0.37 -8.15 -11.73
C ALA A 39 0.34 -8.58 -13.02
N ALA A 40 -0.36 -8.63 -14.16
CA ALA A 40 0.24 -8.95 -15.45
C ALA A 40 1.29 -7.92 -15.90
N ILE A 41 1.05 -6.63 -15.65
CA ILE A 41 2.04 -5.58 -15.93
C ILE A 41 3.27 -5.76 -15.04
N LEU A 42 3.09 -5.99 -13.74
CA LEU A 42 4.20 -6.17 -12.80
C LEU A 42 4.99 -7.47 -13.03
N GLN A 43 4.36 -8.50 -13.58
CA GLN A 43 5.07 -9.70 -14.03
C GLN A 43 6.07 -9.39 -15.14
N ARG A 44 5.73 -8.46 -16.05
CA ARG A 44 6.62 -8.03 -17.15
C ARG A 44 7.58 -6.93 -16.73
N TYR A 45 7.14 -6.02 -15.87
CA TYR A 45 7.85 -4.82 -15.42
C TYR A 45 7.75 -4.71 -13.88
N PRO A 46 8.55 -5.49 -13.13
CA PRO A 46 8.41 -5.62 -11.67
C PRO A 46 8.72 -4.36 -10.88
N ASP A 47 9.37 -3.38 -11.52
CA ASP A 47 9.74 -2.09 -10.92
C ASP A 47 8.98 -0.93 -11.53
N TYR A 48 7.84 -1.18 -12.18
CA TYR A 48 6.98 -0.12 -12.67
C TYR A 48 6.29 0.57 -11.49
N VAL A 49 6.97 1.59 -10.96
CA VAL A 49 6.62 2.37 -9.76
C VAL A 49 5.16 2.82 -9.75
N ASP A 50 4.64 3.33 -10.87
CA ASP A 50 3.27 3.83 -10.90
C ASP A 50 2.24 2.71 -10.76
N VAL A 51 2.51 1.54 -11.34
CA VAL A 51 1.67 0.36 -11.19
C VAL A 51 1.80 -0.26 -9.81
N LEU A 52 3.00 -0.27 -9.21
CA LEU A 52 3.18 -0.68 -7.82
C LEU A 52 2.33 0.18 -6.88
N ARG A 53 2.28 1.51 -7.09
CA ARG A 53 1.46 2.42 -6.29
C ARG A 53 -0.04 2.11 -6.40
N LEU A 54 -0.54 1.94 -7.64
CA LEU A 54 -1.93 1.58 -7.88
C LEU A 54 -2.28 0.20 -7.29
N MET A 55 -1.37 -0.77 -7.45
CA MET A 55 -1.56 -2.13 -6.96
C MET A 55 -1.62 -2.18 -5.43
N SER A 56 -0.73 -1.45 -4.74
CA SER A 56 -0.76 -1.33 -3.27
C SER A 56 -2.11 -0.80 -2.78
N GLN A 57 -2.58 0.33 -3.33
CA GLN A 57 -3.85 0.95 -2.94
C GLN A 57 -5.03 -0.01 -3.16
N LEU A 58 -5.06 -0.67 -4.32
CA LEU A 58 -6.11 -1.61 -4.67
C LEU A 58 -6.11 -2.84 -3.75
N LEU A 59 -4.93 -3.40 -3.45
CA LEU A 59 -4.79 -4.52 -2.52
C LEU A 59 -5.25 -4.16 -1.10
N THR A 60 -4.92 -2.97 -0.62
CA THR A 60 -5.39 -2.49 0.68
C THR A 60 -6.91 -2.30 0.67
N GLN A 61 -7.47 -1.73 -0.39
CA GLN A 61 -8.92 -1.54 -0.55
C GLN A 61 -9.69 -2.88 -0.55
N VAL A 62 -9.15 -3.93 -1.18
CA VAL A 62 -9.80 -5.26 -1.23
C VAL A 62 -9.44 -6.17 -0.05
N GLY A 63 -8.71 -5.66 0.94
CA GLY A 63 -8.38 -6.40 2.16
C GLY A 63 -7.22 -7.40 2.03
N ARG A 64 -6.48 -7.36 0.93
CA ARG A 64 -5.31 -8.23 0.63
C ARG A 64 -4.04 -7.61 1.22
N TYR A 65 -4.05 -7.35 2.53
CA TYR A 65 -2.97 -6.60 3.19
C TYR A 65 -1.60 -7.29 3.17
N PRO A 66 -1.47 -8.63 3.26
CA PRO A 66 -0.17 -9.29 3.12
C PRO A 66 0.50 -8.99 1.77
N GLU A 67 -0.26 -9.06 0.67
CA GLU A 67 0.23 -8.75 -0.66
C GLU A 67 0.46 -7.24 -0.83
N ALA A 68 -0.41 -6.39 -0.28
CA ALA A 68 -0.18 -4.94 -0.26
C ALA A 68 1.15 -4.61 0.41
N LEU A 69 1.49 -5.29 1.51
CA LEU A 69 2.73 -5.07 2.24
C LEU A 69 3.95 -5.43 1.40
N GLU A 70 3.90 -6.51 0.62
CA GLU A 70 4.98 -6.87 -0.31
C GLU A 70 5.20 -5.76 -1.35
N VAL A 71 4.12 -5.21 -1.90
CA VAL A 71 4.17 -4.13 -2.89
C VAL A 71 4.71 -2.84 -2.27
N ASP A 72 4.19 -2.45 -1.10
CA ASP A 72 4.61 -1.22 -0.40
C ASP A 72 6.09 -1.27 0.00
N LEU A 73 6.55 -2.41 0.51
CA LEU A 73 7.96 -2.59 0.85
C LEU A 73 8.87 -2.49 -0.38
N ARG A 74 8.41 -3.00 -1.53
CA ARG A 74 9.13 -2.84 -2.79
C ARG A 74 9.14 -1.38 -3.24
N LEU A 75 7.99 -0.71 -3.18
CA LEU A 75 7.83 0.68 -3.59
C LEU A 75 8.74 1.60 -2.75
N VAL A 76 8.76 1.45 -1.43
CA VAL A 76 9.65 2.21 -0.53
C VAL A 76 11.12 1.88 -0.78
N ARG A 77 11.48 0.65 -1.16
CA ARG A 77 12.86 0.32 -1.55
C ARG A 77 13.29 1.04 -2.83
N LEU A 78 12.43 1.07 -3.83
CA LEU A 78 12.69 1.74 -5.11
C LEU A 78 12.66 3.25 -4.98
N ARG A 79 11.80 3.77 -4.10
CA ARG A 79 11.55 5.20 -3.89
C ARG A 79 11.58 5.53 -2.39
N PRO A 80 12.76 5.51 -1.75
CA PRO A 80 12.87 5.71 -0.30
C PRO A 80 12.52 7.12 0.17
N GLN A 81 12.40 8.08 -0.75
CA GLN A 81 12.04 9.48 -0.49
C GLN A 81 10.61 9.82 -0.98
N ASP A 82 9.82 8.84 -1.43
CA ASP A 82 8.43 9.06 -1.82
C ASP A 82 7.53 9.06 -0.58
N ALA A 83 7.05 10.24 -0.21
CA ALA A 83 6.20 10.44 0.96
C ALA A 83 4.89 9.63 0.86
N VAL A 84 4.31 9.50 -0.33
CA VAL A 84 3.07 8.76 -0.57
C VAL A 84 3.30 7.25 -0.41
N ALA A 85 4.46 6.75 -0.87
CA ALA A 85 4.81 5.34 -0.67
C ALA A 85 4.92 4.96 0.81
N HIS A 86 5.54 5.82 1.63
CA HIS A 86 5.61 5.61 3.09
C HIS A 86 4.23 5.73 3.75
N TYR A 87 3.35 6.60 3.24
CA TYR A 87 1.98 6.71 3.75
C TYR A 87 1.18 5.43 3.48
N ASN A 88 1.20 4.93 2.24
CA ASN A 88 0.51 3.67 1.90
C ASN A 88 1.04 2.49 2.74
N LEU A 89 2.36 2.41 2.94
CA LEU A 89 2.99 1.42 3.82
C LEU A 89 2.47 1.53 5.26
N ALA A 90 2.25 2.75 5.76
CA ALA A 90 1.66 2.97 7.09
C ALA A 90 0.23 2.45 7.18
N CYS A 91 -0.62 2.75 6.18
CA CYS A 91 -1.98 2.23 6.08
C CYS A 91 -1.98 0.71 6.10
N THR A 92 -1.18 0.07 5.25
CA THR A 92 -1.07 -1.39 5.18
C THR A 92 -0.60 -2.00 6.51
N TYR A 93 0.38 -1.41 7.19
CA TYR A 93 0.79 -1.87 8.51
C TYR A 93 -0.29 -1.72 9.57
N ALA A 94 -1.07 -0.64 9.53
CA ALA A 94 -2.17 -0.42 10.45
C ALA A 94 -3.27 -1.49 10.24
N ARG A 95 -3.66 -1.79 8.99
CA ARG A 95 -4.59 -2.90 8.68
C ARG A 95 -4.10 -4.27 9.13
N LEU A 96 -2.78 -4.47 9.19
CA LEU A 96 -2.17 -5.69 9.73
C LEU A 96 -1.97 -5.66 11.24
N HIS A 97 -2.47 -4.64 11.94
CA HIS A 97 -2.31 -4.41 13.38
C HIS A 97 -0.83 -4.36 13.84
N LYS A 98 0.08 -3.98 12.94
CA LYS A 98 1.51 -3.81 13.22
C LYS A 98 1.79 -2.36 13.65
N THR A 99 1.24 -1.97 14.80
CA THR A 99 1.22 -0.59 15.30
C THR A 99 2.57 0.11 15.24
N ASP A 100 3.64 -0.50 15.74
CA ASP A 100 4.96 0.14 15.73
C ASP A 100 5.50 0.42 14.32
N SER A 101 5.27 -0.49 13.38
CA SER A 101 5.69 -0.32 11.99
C SER A 101 4.84 0.73 11.28
N ALA A 102 3.53 0.77 11.54
CA ALA A 102 2.62 1.78 11.01
C ALA A 102 3.03 3.19 11.46
N ILE A 103 3.29 3.38 12.76
CA ILE A 103 3.74 4.68 13.30
C ILE A 103 5.06 5.14 12.69
N ARG A 104 6.04 4.23 12.53
CA ARG A 104 7.32 4.56 11.90
C ARG A 104 7.15 4.96 10.44
N ALA A 105 6.34 4.23 9.67
CA ALA A 105 6.08 4.54 8.27
C ALA A 105 5.32 5.87 8.11
N LEU A 106 4.31 6.12 8.95
CA LEU A 106 3.55 7.37 8.93
C LEU A 106 4.44 8.57 9.28
N ARG A 107 5.27 8.45 10.32
CA ARG A 107 6.27 9.47 10.67
C ARG A 107 7.20 9.75 9.49
N ARG A 108 7.68 8.70 8.82
CA ARG A 108 8.56 8.87 7.66
C ARG A 108 7.87 9.56 6.49
N ALA A 109 6.61 9.24 6.21
CA ALA A 109 5.81 9.93 5.20
C ALA A 109 5.69 11.43 5.50
N ILE A 110 5.41 11.76 6.76
CA ILE A 110 5.27 13.12 7.27
C ILE A 110 6.59 13.90 7.16
N GLU A 111 7.72 13.32 7.58
CA GLU A 111 9.07 13.88 7.42
C GLU A 111 9.43 14.16 5.94
N LEU A 112 8.93 13.32 5.02
CA LEU A 112 9.13 13.47 3.59
C LEU A 112 8.15 14.45 2.92
N GLY A 113 7.26 15.08 3.71
CA GLY A 113 6.35 16.12 3.23
C GLY A 113 4.92 15.68 2.96
N TYR A 114 4.51 14.49 3.40
CA TYR A 114 3.08 14.12 3.38
C TYR A 114 2.31 14.92 4.43
N ARG A 115 1.55 15.93 3.98
CA ARG A 115 0.93 16.95 4.84
C ARG A 115 -0.61 16.97 4.77
N ASP A 116 -1.24 15.95 4.20
CA ASP A 116 -2.71 15.90 4.12
C ASP A 116 -3.33 15.49 5.47
N TYR A 117 -3.26 16.41 6.44
CA TYR A 117 -3.76 16.21 7.80
C TYR A 117 -5.22 15.75 7.83
N ARG A 118 -6.07 16.36 6.99
CA ARG A 118 -7.51 16.05 6.97
C ARG A 118 -7.74 14.61 6.49
N TYR A 119 -7.00 14.19 5.46
CA TYR A 119 -7.08 12.83 4.96
C TYR A 119 -6.58 11.82 6.01
N ILE A 120 -5.37 12.02 6.57
CA ILE A 120 -4.81 11.13 7.60
C ILE A 120 -5.78 10.94 8.77
N LYS A 121 -6.40 12.04 9.24
CA LYS A 121 -7.34 12.02 10.37
C LYS A 121 -8.59 11.19 10.11
N GLN A 122 -9.04 11.11 8.85
CA GLN A 122 -10.30 10.46 8.47
C GLN A 122 -10.09 9.06 7.88
N ASP A 123 -8.88 8.77 7.37
CA ASP A 123 -8.55 7.50 6.74
C ASP A 123 -8.76 6.34 7.72
N ARG A 124 -9.69 5.46 7.35
CA ARG A 124 -10.08 4.30 8.17
C ARG A 124 -8.99 3.24 8.22
N ASP A 125 -8.02 3.30 7.31
CA ASP A 125 -6.92 2.35 7.36
C ASP A 125 -6.04 2.53 8.59
N LEU A 126 -6.03 3.75 9.14
CA LEU A 126 -5.27 4.11 10.33
C LEU A 126 -6.08 3.94 11.63
N ASP A 127 -7.32 3.45 11.57
CA ASP A 127 -8.20 3.32 12.76
C ASP A 127 -7.53 2.57 13.91
N SER A 128 -6.78 1.50 13.62
CA SER A 128 -6.12 0.66 14.61
C SER A 128 -4.99 1.36 15.38
N ILE A 129 -4.50 2.52 14.91
CA ILE A 129 -3.39 3.27 15.52
C ILE A 129 -3.83 4.62 16.08
N ARG A 130 -5.09 5.03 15.90
CA ARG A 130 -5.58 6.37 16.30
C ARG A 130 -5.44 6.66 17.79
N ASP A 131 -5.52 5.62 18.62
CA ASP A 131 -5.40 5.74 20.06
C ASP A 131 -3.95 5.67 20.59
N ASP A 132 -2.99 5.37 19.72
CA ASP A 132 -1.57 5.38 20.08
C ASP A 132 -1.11 6.82 20.39
N PRO A 133 -0.46 7.08 21.54
CA PRO A 133 0.02 8.42 21.89
C PRO A 133 0.94 9.03 20.82
N ARG A 134 1.75 8.20 20.14
CA ARG A 134 2.68 8.66 19.09
C ARG A 134 1.93 9.11 17.84
N TYR A 135 0.79 8.50 17.52
CA TYR A 135 -0.07 8.96 16.43
C TYR A 135 -0.66 10.32 16.77
N ARG A 136 -1.22 10.48 17.98
CA ARG A 136 -1.82 11.74 18.43
C ARG A 136 -0.81 12.89 18.41
N GLU A 137 0.43 12.63 18.83
CA GLU A 137 1.54 13.57 18.75
C GLU A 137 1.84 13.98 17.30
N LEU A 138 1.98 13.03 16.38
CA LEU A 138 2.19 13.31 14.94
C LEU A 138 1.07 14.18 14.36
N MET A 139 -0.19 13.88 14.71
CA MET A 139 -1.34 14.65 14.25
C MET A 139 -1.37 16.06 14.82
N GLN A 140 -1.00 16.25 16.09
CA GLN A 140 -0.89 17.58 16.70
C GLN A 140 0.22 18.41 16.03
N GLN A 141 1.37 17.80 15.72
CA GLN A 141 2.46 18.46 15.00
C GLN A 141 2.01 18.89 13.59
N LEU A 142 1.35 18.00 12.85
CA LEU A 142 0.78 18.31 11.53
C LEU A 142 -0.24 19.44 11.57
N GLU A 143 -1.16 19.43 12.55
CA GLU A 143 -2.19 20.46 12.71
C GLU A 143 -1.60 21.84 13.02
N SER A 144 -0.54 21.86 13.83
CA SER A 144 0.17 23.08 14.21
C SER A 144 1.23 23.55 13.20
N GLY A 145 1.50 22.75 12.16
CA GLY A 145 2.53 23.04 11.16
C GLY A 145 3.98 22.85 11.66
N ASN A 146 4.18 22.20 12.80
CA ASN A 146 5.47 21.99 13.45
C ASN A 146 6.19 20.71 12.98
N VAL A 147 6.00 20.36 11.70
CA VAL A 147 6.60 19.19 11.05
C VAL A 147 7.66 19.62 10.06
#